data_AF-A0AAV9IGG2-F1
#
_entry.id   AF-A0AAV9IGG2-F1
#
_cell.length_a   1.000
_cell.length_b   1.000
_cell.length_c   1.000
_cell.angle_alpha   90.00
_cell.angle_beta   90.00
_cell.angle_gamma   90.00
#
_symmetry.space_group_name_H-M   'P 1'
#
loop_
_entity.id
_entity.type
_entity.pdbx_description
1 polymer ?
#
loop_
_entity_poly.entity_id
_entity_poly.type
_entity_poly.pdbx_seq_one_letter_code
_entity_poly.pdbx_strand_id
1 'polypeptide(L)' 'MDEAYTGKTCGMCGEINSKRGGRKIFKCLHCKMRCDRDVNGARNILLRFLSK' A
#
# COMPACT_ATOMS: atom_id res chain seq x y z
N MET A 1 15.89 3.60 8.00
CA MET A 1 14.51 3.17 8.29
C MET A 1 13.63 3.83 7.25
N ASP A 2 13.48 3.21 6.09
CA ASP A 2 12.80 3.86 4.95
C ASP A 2 11.28 3.83 5.14
N GLU A 3 10.74 4.97 5.57
CA GLU A 3 9.32 5.23 5.81
C GLU A 3 8.46 5.15 4.53
N ALA A 4 9.08 4.91 3.37
CA ALA A 4 8.46 4.77 2.06
C ALA A 4 7.46 3.58 1.96
N TYR A 5 7.50 2.62 2.88
CA TYR A 5 6.62 1.45 2.88
C TYR A 5 5.51 1.48 3.94
N THR A 6 5.26 2.63 4.57
CA THR A 6 4.29 2.80 5.66
C THR A 6 2.82 2.75 5.21
N GLY A 7 2.39 1.67 4.55
CA GLY A 7 0.98 1.44 4.18
C GLY A 7 0.34 2.53 3.31
N LYS A 8 1.15 3.43 2.73
CA LYS A 8 0.74 4.48 1.79
C LYS A 8 0.91 3.98 0.36
N THR A 9 1.89 3.12 0.11
CA THR A 9 2.18 2.58 -1.22
C THR A 9 1.17 1.50 -1.61
N CYS A 10 0.65 1.59 -2.82
CA CYS A 10 -0.21 0.60 -3.42
C CYS A 10 0.60 -0.67 -3.74
N GLY A 11 0.29 -1.80 -3.11
CA GLY A 11 0.97 -3.08 -3.37
C GLY A 11 0.64 -3.70 -4.74
N MET A 12 -0.07 -2.99 -5.62
CA MET A 12 -0.43 -3.45 -6.96
C MET A 12 0.22 -2.61 -8.06
N CYS A 13 0.24 -1.27 -7.94
CA CYS A 13 0.86 -0.39 -8.93
C CYS A 13 2.06 0.42 -8.41
N GLY A 14 2.40 0.31 -7.12
CA GLY A 14 3.52 1.04 -6.52
C GLY A 14 3.24 2.52 -6.21
N GLU A 15 2.05 3.04 -6.51
CA GLU A 15 1.76 4.46 -6.26
C GLU A 15 1.57 4.78 -4.77
N ILE A 16 2.20 5.85 -4.31
CA ILE A 16 2.10 6.33 -2.92
C ILE A 16 0.82 7.14 -2.76
N ASN A 17 -0.14 6.55 -2.06
CA ASN A 17 -1.40 7.16 -1.74
C ASN A 17 -1.31 7.90 -0.38
N SER A 18 -1.09 9.20 -0.44
CA SER A 18 -0.89 10.06 0.74
C SER A 18 -2.20 10.37 1.51
N LYS A 19 -3.38 10.09 0.94
CA LYS A 19 -4.67 10.31 1.60
C LYS A 19 -5.03 9.16 2.55
N ARG A 20 -4.52 9.21 3.79
CA ARG A 20 -5.04 8.41 4.91
C ARG A 20 -6.30 9.06 5.47
N GLY A 21 -7.46 8.72 4.92
CA GLY A 21 -8.68 8.73 5.73
C GLY A 21 -8.64 7.50 6.64
N GLY A 22 -9.01 7.60 7.91
CA GLY A 22 -9.00 6.51 8.90
C GLY A 22 -9.88 5.27 8.56
N ARG A 23 -10.22 5.05 7.29
CA ARG A 23 -10.97 3.90 6.79
C ARG A 23 -10.11 2.64 6.75
N LYS A 24 -10.72 1.52 7.13
CA LYS A 24 -10.16 0.16 7.03
C LYS A 24 -9.79 -0.22 5.58
N ILE A 25 -10.43 0.41 4.60
CA ILE A 25 -10.25 0.10 3.18
C ILE A 25 -9.26 1.09 2.54
N PHE A 26 -8.19 0.55 1.95
CA PHE A 26 -7.28 1.25 1.04
C PHE A 26 -7.90 1.33 -0.36
N LYS A 27 -7.92 2.52 -0.96
CA LYS A 27 -8.37 2.73 -2.35
C LYS A 27 -7.31 3.50 -3.12
N CYS A 28 -6.63 2.85 -4.05
CA CYS A 28 -5.68 3.50 -4.96
C CYS A 28 -6.43 4.39 -5.95
N LEU A 29 -5.91 5.59 -6.21
CA LEU A 29 -6.47 6.51 -7.21
C LEU A 29 -5.94 6.22 -8.61
N HIS A 30 -4.72 5.69 -8.74
CA HIS A 30 -4.11 5.28 -10.00
C HIS A 30 -4.80 4.07 -10.64
N CYS A 31 -4.68 2.92 -9.98
CA CYS A 31 -5.16 1.64 -10.52
C CYS A 31 -6.58 1.30 -10.06
N LYS A 32 -7.23 2.22 -9.32
CA LYS A 32 -8.58 2.05 -8.74
C LYS A 32 -8.72 0.82 -7.82
N MET A 33 -7.61 0.18 -7.45
CA MET A 33 -7.61 -1.00 -6.57
C MET A 33 -8.21 -0.63 -5.22
N ARG A 34 -9.11 -1.49 -4.73
CA ARG A 34 -9.72 -1.39 -3.41
C ARG A 34 -9.38 -2.64 -2.64
N CYS A 35 -8.65 -2.50 -1.53
CA CYS A 35 -8.24 -3.63 -0.71
C CYS A 35 -8.26 -3.24 0.77
N ASP A 36 -8.22 -4.22 1.65
CA ASP A 36 -8.06 -3.93 3.07
C ASP A 36 -6.66 -3.33 3.34
N ARG A 37 -6.56 -2.40 4.30
CA ARG A 37 -5.31 -1.76 4.65
C ARG A 37 -4.28 -2.78 5.12
N ASP A 38 -4.69 -3.76 5.93
CA ASP A 38 -3.80 -4.78 6.46
C ASP A 38 -3.29 -5.69 5.34
N VAL A 39 -4.17 -6.03 4.38
CA VAL A 39 -3.79 -6.80 3.18
C VAL A 39 -2.80 -6.03 2.31
N ASN A 40 -3.03 -4.73 2.07
CA ASN A 40 -2.09 -3.88 1.33
C ASN A 40 -0.74 -3.75 2.06
N GLY A 41 -0.77 -3.64 3.40
CA GLY A 41 0.43 -3.64 4.24
C GLY A 41 1.22 -4.94 4.13
N ALA A 42 0.56 -6.09 4.29
CA ALA A 42 1.17 -7.41 4.15
C ALA A 42 1.77 -7.61 2.76
N ARG A 43 1.10 -7.14 1.72
CA ARG A 43 1.56 -7.20 0.33
C ARG A 43 2.80 -6.34 0.10
N ASN A 44 2.87 -5.14 0.68
CA ASN A 44 4.07 -4.32 0.65
C ASN A 44 5.25 -4.96 1.40
N ILE A 45 4.98 -5.63 2.53
CA ILE A 45 6.00 -6.40 3.24
C ILE A 45 6.50 -7.54 2.36
N LEU A 46 5.61 -8.31 1.73
CA LEU A 46 6.00 -9.37 0.80
C LEU A 46 6.85 -8.83 -0.36
N LEU A 47 6.44 -7.72 -0.97
CA LEU A 47 7.22 -7.07 -2.04
C LEU A 47 8.61 -6.63 -1.57
N ARG A 48 8.75 -6.15 -0.33
CA ARG A 48 10.05 -5.85 0.29
C ARG A 48 10.96 -7.07 0.38
N PHE A 49 10.40 -8.27 0.61
CA PHE A 49 11.16 -9.52 0.62
C PHE A 49 11.49 -10.04 -0.79
N LEU A 50 10.61 -9.79 -1.76
CA LEU A 50 10.78 -10.25 -3.14
C LEU A 50 11.66 -9.33 -4.00
N SER A 51 11.69 -8.02 -3.74
CA SER A 51 12.53 -7.06 -4.47
C SER A 51 13.98 -7.01 -3.96
N LYS A 52 14.52 -8.18 -3.59
CA LYS A 52 15.89 -8.34 -3.09
C LYS A 52 16.88 -8.54 -4.24
#